data_AF-A0A2E4EEP4-F1
#
_entry.id   AF-A0A2E4EEP4-F1
#
_cell.length_a   1.000
_cell.length_b   1.000
_cell.length_c   1.000
_cell.angle_alpha   90.00
_cell.angle_beta   90.00
_cell.angle_gamma   90.00
#
_symmetry.space_group_name_H-M   'P 1'
#
loop_
_entity.id
_entity.type
_entity.pdbx_description
1 polymer ?
#
loop_
_entity_poly.entity_id
_entity_poly.type
_entity_poly.pdbx_seq_one_letter_code
_entity_poly.pdbx_strand_id
1 'polypeptide(L)'
;MPHPGGSSTTAGVMYQNWFLALQLSYAFFEPSMDIFPEALRSKTVIVDDIAIRRGNQEIYNSVKYQAPGNVRHWSMGNLKSENILDDFKKQHEATPLAEIYLVSECGCYLFSEVFNRAKNATGQDIQEELGSKHAIRLWDEVKHALGYNDLKLIQFAKQVYCKTLPLEEIKYLIKHRFSHLVKGTIIEDTLFSIAMEASSNKTLMNKQKLNDLFKQHSIILNYHESS
;
A
#
# COMPACT_ATOMS: atom_id res chain seq x y z
N MET A 1 25.46 -0.23 22.67
CA MET A 1 25.53 -1.05 21.44
C MET A 1 24.97 -0.21 20.31
N PRO A 2 25.68 0.00 19.19
CA PRO A 2 25.18 0.82 18.09
C PRO A 2 24.07 0.06 17.35
N HIS A 3 22.95 0.73 17.07
CA HIS A 3 21.82 0.14 16.36
C HIS A 3 22.15 -0.15 14.89
N PRO A 4 21.75 -1.31 14.33
CA PRO A 4 21.86 -1.61 12.91
C PRO A 4 20.75 -0.88 12.14
N GLY A 5 20.81 0.45 12.06
CA GLY A 5 19.80 1.25 11.37
C GLY A 5 19.91 1.25 9.85
N GLY A 6 21.12 1.10 9.28
CA GLY A 6 21.32 1.26 7.84
C GLY A 6 20.75 0.14 6.97
N SER A 7 20.78 -1.11 7.45
CA SER A 7 20.34 -2.28 6.67
C SER A 7 18.82 -2.40 6.60
N SER A 8 18.11 -2.09 7.69
CA SER A 8 16.64 -2.12 7.73
C SER A 8 16.01 -1.01 6.89
N THR A 9 16.60 0.20 6.91
CA THR A 9 16.16 1.31 6.03
C THR A 9 16.36 0.96 4.56
N THR A 10 17.50 0.35 4.20
CA THR A 10 17.76 -0.06 2.81
C THR A 10 16.75 -1.13 2.33
N ALA A 11 16.49 -2.15 3.15
CA ALA A 11 15.50 -3.18 2.81
C ALA A 11 14.08 -2.60 2.68
N GLY A 12 13.71 -1.65 3.55
CA GLY A 12 12.44 -0.92 3.47
C GLY A 12 12.26 -0.18 2.15
N VAL A 13 13.25 0.62 1.76
CA VAL A 13 13.24 1.38 0.50
C VAL A 13 13.20 0.44 -0.72
N MET A 14 13.93 -0.67 -0.68
CA MET A 14 13.91 -1.65 -1.77
C MET A 14 12.53 -2.29 -1.92
N TYR A 15 11.90 -2.70 -0.81
CA TYR A 15 10.56 -3.26 -0.83
C TYR A 15 9.52 -2.27 -1.36
N GLN A 16 9.61 -1.00 -0.94
CA GLN A 16 8.72 0.06 -1.45
C GLN A 16 8.88 0.25 -2.97
N ASN A 17 10.10 0.26 -3.50
CA ASN A 17 10.34 0.38 -4.93
C ASN A 17 9.84 -0.84 -5.72
N TRP A 18 9.94 -2.05 -5.16
CA TRP A 18 9.33 -3.25 -5.76
C TRP A 18 7.81 -3.15 -5.79
N PHE A 19 7.20 -2.69 -4.70
CA PHE A 19 5.76 -2.47 -4.67
C PHE A 19 5.33 -1.36 -5.64
N LEU A 20 6.11 -0.29 -5.78
CA LEU A 20 5.90 0.73 -6.81
C LEU A 20 5.98 0.13 -8.22
N ALA A 21 7.00 -0.69 -8.51
CA ALA A 21 7.12 -1.40 -9.79
C ALA A 21 5.88 -2.25 -10.11
N LEU A 22 5.27 -2.88 -9.11
CA LEU A 22 3.99 -3.57 -9.26
C LEU A 22 2.87 -2.61 -9.61
N GLN A 23 2.77 -1.44 -8.96
CA GLN A 23 1.76 -0.44 -9.32
C GLN A 23 1.97 0.06 -10.75
N LEU A 24 3.22 0.32 -11.16
CA LEU A 24 3.55 0.70 -12.54
C LEU A 24 3.12 -0.39 -13.54
N SER A 25 3.32 -1.66 -13.18
CA SER A 25 2.84 -2.79 -13.98
C SER A 25 1.31 -2.74 -14.17
N TYR A 26 0.56 -2.26 -13.18
CA TYR A 26 -0.90 -2.15 -13.27
C TYR A 26 -1.29 -0.95 -14.14
N ALA A 27 -0.69 0.22 -13.92
CA ALA A 27 -0.96 1.42 -14.70
C ALA A 27 -0.66 1.26 -16.20
N PHE A 28 0.27 0.38 -16.57
CA PHE A 28 0.50 0.04 -17.97
C PHE A 28 -0.76 -0.55 -18.66
N PHE A 29 -1.50 -1.43 -17.95
CA PHE A 29 -2.72 -2.06 -18.46
C PHE A 29 -3.99 -1.27 -18.13
N GLU A 30 -3.93 -0.35 -17.17
CA GLU A 30 -5.05 0.44 -16.69
C GLU A 30 -4.84 1.93 -16.97
N PRO A 31 -5.33 2.47 -18.12
CA PRO A 31 -5.02 3.83 -18.55
C PRO A 31 -5.53 4.93 -17.60
N SER A 32 -6.50 4.63 -16.75
CA SER A 32 -7.10 5.56 -15.79
C SER A 32 -6.34 5.67 -14.46
N MET A 33 -5.19 4.99 -14.35
CA MET A 33 -4.39 4.92 -13.14
C MET A 33 -3.20 5.88 -13.22
N ASP A 34 -3.21 6.89 -12.37
CA ASP A 34 -2.11 7.81 -12.12
C ASP A 34 -1.44 7.45 -10.79
N ILE A 35 -0.11 7.33 -10.80
CA ILE A 35 0.68 6.92 -9.63
C ILE A 35 1.62 8.06 -9.26
N PHE A 36 1.59 8.43 -7.99
CA PHE A 36 2.42 9.46 -7.38
C PHE A 36 3.39 8.78 -6.38
N PRO A 37 4.64 8.49 -6.80
CA PRO A 37 5.70 8.01 -5.91
C PRO A 37 6.07 9.10 -4.90
N GLU A 38 6.32 8.73 -3.64
CA GLU A 38 6.81 9.68 -2.62
C GLU A 38 5.96 10.96 -2.58
N ALA A 39 4.63 10.76 -2.55
CA ALA A 39 3.64 11.80 -2.69
C ALA A 39 3.91 12.93 -1.69
N LEU A 40 4.16 14.13 -2.21
CA LEU A 40 4.55 15.26 -1.37
C LEU A 40 3.48 15.52 -0.31
N ARG A 41 3.88 15.40 0.97
CA ARG A 41 3.01 15.70 2.11
C ARG A 41 2.37 17.07 1.92
N SER A 42 1.06 17.11 2.04
CA SER A 42 0.25 18.31 1.87
C SER A 42 -0.91 18.28 2.87
N LYS A 43 -1.83 19.26 2.77
CA LYS A 43 -3.04 19.25 3.62
C LYS A 43 -3.95 18.04 3.34
N THR A 44 -3.88 17.47 2.15
CA THR A 44 -4.74 16.35 1.70
C THR A 44 -3.98 15.04 1.53
N VAL A 45 -2.65 15.06 1.59
CA VAL A 45 -1.78 13.89 1.46
C VAL A 45 -0.90 13.80 2.70
N ILE A 46 -1.19 12.84 3.57
CA ILE A 46 -0.48 12.59 4.82
C ILE A 46 0.36 11.32 4.69
N VAL A 47 -0.22 10.26 4.12
CA VAL A 47 0.51 9.03 3.78
C VAL A 47 1.20 9.24 2.43
N ASP A 48 2.53 9.29 2.47
CA ASP A 48 3.36 9.76 1.36
C ASP A 48 4.11 8.68 0.59
N ASP A 49 4.13 7.42 1.02
CA ASP A 49 4.97 6.42 0.34
C ASP A 49 4.55 6.22 -1.14
N ILE A 50 3.27 5.90 -1.40
CA ILE A 50 2.70 5.83 -2.76
C ILE A 50 1.21 6.20 -2.76
N ALA A 51 0.85 7.27 -3.50
CA ALA A 51 -0.54 7.61 -3.77
C ALA A 51 -0.95 7.22 -5.19
N ILE A 52 -2.20 6.77 -5.35
CA ILE A 52 -2.76 6.34 -6.64
C ILE A 52 -4.11 7.03 -6.82
N ARG A 53 -4.33 7.57 -8.00
CA ARG A 53 -5.65 8.02 -8.45
C ARG A 53 -6.14 7.09 -9.54
N ARG A 54 -7.31 6.49 -9.33
CA ARG A 54 -7.96 5.58 -10.28
C ARG A 54 -9.39 6.05 -10.55
N GLY A 55 -9.56 6.81 -11.64
CA GLY A 55 -10.81 7.55 -11.86
C GLY A 55 -11.11 8.51 -10.70
N ASN A 56 -12.24 8.31 -10.02
CA ASN A 56 -12.65 9.16 -8.88
C ASN A 56 -12.18 8.62 -7.52
N GLN A 57 -11.49 7.48 -7.48
CA GLN A 57 -11.00 6.88 -6.24
C GLN A 57 -9.55 7.30 -5.99
N GLU A 58 -9.27 7.74 -4.77
CA GLU A 58 -7.92 7.97 -4.26
C GLU A 58 -7.52 6.81 -3.33
N ILE A 59 -6.28 6.35 -3.48
CA ILE A 59 -5.71 5.26 -2.70
C ILE A 59 -4.35 5.69 -2.17
N TYR A 60 -4.16 5.58 -0.87
CA TYR A 60 -2.93 5.95 -0.18
C TYR A 60 -2.29 4.70 0.42
N ASN A 61 -1.08 4.37 0.00
CA ASN A 61 -0.37 3.19 0.48
C ASN A 61 0.77 3.63 1.40
N SER A 62 0.72 3.17 2.65
CA SER A 62 1.88 3.16 3.53
C SER A 62 2.58 1.81 3.38
N VAL A 63 3.79 1.84 2.83
CA VAL A 63 4.55 0.67 2.45
C VAL A 63 5.66 0.45 3.47
N LYS A 64 5.64 -0.69 4.14
CA LYS A 64 6.58 -1.04 5.20
C LYS A 64 6.98 -2.49 5.02
N TYR A 65 8.28 -2.77 4.86
CA TYR A 65 8.76 -4.12 4.53
C TYR A 65 8.26 -5.17 5.55
N GLN A 66 8.56 -4.98 6.83
CA GLN A 66 8.19 -5.88 7.91
C GLN A 66 7.91 -5.10 9.20
N ALA A 67 7.18 -5.73 10.12
CA ALA A 67 6.95 -5.16 11.44
C ALA A 67 8.27 -5.12 12.26
N PRO A 68 8.53 -4.05 13.03
CA PRO A 68 9.75 -3.94 13.83
C PRO A 68 9.95 -5.10 14.81
N GLY A 69 11.19 -5.57 14.96
CA GLY A 69 11.56 -6.59 15.96
C GLY A 69 11.44 -8.04 15.49
N ASN A 70 11.50 -8.32 14.18
CA ASN A 70 11.41 -9.67 13.59
C ASN A 70 10.12 -10.42 13.93
N VAL A 71 9.02 -9.69 14.13
CA VAL A 71 7.70 -10.27 14.38
C VAL A 71 6.98 -10.52 13.07
N ARG A 72 6.24 -11.64 12.98
CA ARG A 72 5.52 -12.05 11.76
C ARG A 72 4.24 -11.23 11.48
N HIS A 73 3.84 -10.39 12.43
CA HIS A 73 2.59 -9.62 12.35
C HIS A 73 2.75 -8.25 12.98
N TRP A 74 2.07 -7.25 12.41
CA TRP A 74 1.94 -5.92 12.98
C TRP A 74 1.07 -5.96 14.23
N SER A 75 1.67 -5.63 15.38
CA SER A 75 0.94 -5.42 16.63
C SER A 75 0.47 -3.97 16.76
N MET A 76 -0.48 -3.73 17.66
CA MET A 76 -0.91 -2.37 18.00
C MET A 76 0.26 -1.49 18.49
N GLY A 77 1.22 -2.08 19.22
CA GLY A 77 2.43 -1.39 19.65
C GLY A 77 3.30 -0.93 18.48
N ASN A 78 3.48 -1.77 17.46
CA ASN A 78 4.23 -1.40 16.25
C ASN A 78 3.53 -0.31 15.44
N LEU A 79 2.20 -0.41 15.30
CA LEU A 79 1.42 0.61 14.60
C LEU A 79 1.53 1.99 15.26
N LYS A 80 1.61 2.02 16.60
CA LYS A 80 1.84 3.24 17.38
C LYS A 80 3.28 3.75 17.22
N SER A 81 4.28 2.88 17.38
CA SER A 81 5.70 3.31 17.33
C SER A 81 6.10 3.89 15.97
N GLU A 82 5.52 3.36 14.89
CA GLU A 82 5.76 3.82 13.51
C GLU A 82 4.78 4.92 13.08
N ASN A 83 3.94 5.44 13.99
CA ASN A 83 2.90 6.46 13.71
C ASN A 83 1.89 6.11 12.61
N ILE A 84 1.77 4.84 12.22
CA ILE A 84 0.92 4.40 11.10
C ILE A 84 -0.55 4.75 11.37
N LEU A 85 -1.04 4.48 12.58
CA LEU A 85 -2.44 4.74 12.92
C LEU A 85 -2.79 6.22 12.94
N ASP A 86 -1.88 7.06 13.44
CA ASP A 86 -2.08 8.51 13.48
C ASP A 86 -2.04 9.12 12.09
N ASP A 87 -1.14 8.65 11.23
CA ASP A 87 -1.07 9.12 9.84
C ASP A 87 -2.29 8.64 9.04
N PHE A 88 -2.78 7.42 9.28
CA PHE A 88 -4.03 6.93 8.67
C PHE A 88 -5.22 7.74 9.14
N LYS A 89 -5.31 8.04 10.44
CA LYS A 89 -6.37 8.90 11.00
C LYS A 89 -6.39 10.26 10.30
N LYS A 90 -5.25 10.94 10.25
CA LYS A 90 -5.13 12.26 9.58
C LYS A 90 -5.47 12.17 8.10
N GLN A 91 -5.03 11.11 7.41
CA GLN A 91 -5.36 10.90 6.00
C GLN A 91 -6.86 10.69 5.79
N HIS A 92 -7.52 9.92 6.64
CA HIS A 92 -8.96 9.72 6.59
C HIS A 92 -9.73 11.01 6.87
N GLU A 93 -9.30 11.79 7.86
CA GLU A 93 -9.93 13.08 8.16
C GLU A 93 -9.76 14.11 7.03
N ALA A 94 -8.64 14.05 6.31
CA ALA A 94 -8.39 14.89 5.14
C ALA A 94 -9.16 14.43 3.89
N THR A 95 -9.25 13.12 3.65
CA THR A 95 -9.92 12.53 2.49
C THR A 95 -10.77 11.31 2.93
N PRO A 96 -11.99 11.52 3.47
CA PRO A 96 -12.78 10.47 4.12
C PRO A 96 -13.23 9.32 3.21
N LEU A 97 -13.19 9.49 1.90
CA LEU A 97 -13.58 8.49 0.91
C LEU A 97 -12.37 7.77 0.27
N ALA A 98 -11.15 8.16 0.63
CA ALA A 98 -9.96 7.50 0.10
C ALA A 98 -9.71 6.17 0.80
N GLU A 99 -9.22 5.20 0.04
CA GLU A 99 -8.75 3.94 0.60
C GLU A 99 -7.32 4.13 1.13
N ILE A 100 -7.05 3.55 2.30
CA ILE A 100 -5.77 3.67 2.99
C ILE A 100 -5.25 2.26 3.27
N TYR A 101 -4.08 1.94 2.73
CA TYR A 101 -3.49 0.61 2.83
C TYR A 101 -2.21 0.63 3.65
N LEU A 102 -2.10 -0.29 4.60
CA LEU A 102 -0.81 -0.79 5.05
C LEU A 102 -0.38 -1.91 4.11
N VAL A 103 0.72 -1.73 3.39
CA VAL A 103 1.32 -2.74 2.50
C VAL A 103 2.60 -3.26 3.13
N SER A 104 2.69 -4.57 3.34
CA SER A 104 3.78 -5.18 4.10
C SER A 104 3.92 -6.67 3.79
N GLU A 105 5.08 -7.28 4.02
CA GLU A 105 5.20 -8.75 3.96
C GLU A 105 4.51 -9.45 5.14
N CYS A 106 4.38 -8.74 6.25
CA CYS A 106 3.72 -9.21 7.46
C CYS A 106 2.27 -8.71 7.53
N GLY A 107 1.35 -9.57 7.96
CA GLY A 107 -0.05 -9.21 8.12
C GLY A 107 -0.33 -8.36 9.37
N CYS A 108 -1.49 -7.73 9.43
CA CYS A 108 -1.96 -6.95 10.57
C CYS A 108 -3.35 -7.42 10.96
N TYR A 109 -3.47 -8.18 12.06
CA TYR A 109 -4.76 -8.73 12.51
C TYR A 109 -5.83 -7.65 12.75
N LEU A 110 -5.41 -6.47 13.23
CA LEU A 110 -6.32 -5.34 13.39
C LEU A 110 -7.01 -4.96 12.08
N PHE A 111 -6.23 -4.78 11.01
CA PHE A 111 -6.77 -4.31 9.73
C PHE A 111 -7.40 -5.46 8.91
N SER A 112 -6.79 -6.64 8.93
CA SER A 112 -7.25 -7.78 8.12
C SER A 112 -8.51 -8.44 8.70
N GLU A 113 -8.65 -8.45 10.03
CA GLU A 113 -9.74 -9.17 10.70
C GLU A 113 -10.67 -8.23 11.45
N VAL A 114 -10.17 -7.48 12.43
CA VAL A 114 -11.02 -6.69 13.34
C VAL A 114 -11.78 -5.61 12.56
N PHE A 115 -11.06 -4.81 11.76
CA PHE A 115 -11.69 -3.79 10.92
C PHE A 115 -12.61 -4.39 9.87
N ASN A 116 -12.21 -5.52 9.27
CA ASN A 116 -13.01 -6.17 8.23
C ASN A 116 -14.37 -6.65 8.76
N ARG A 117 -14.40 -7.25 9.95
CA ARG A 117 -15.66 -7.61 10.65
C ARG A 117 -16.51 -6.38 10.93
N ALA A 118 -15.89 -5.31 11.42
CA ALA A 118 -16.59 -4.08 11.79
C ALA A 118 -17.19 -3.30 10.61
N LYS A 119 -16.83 -3.59 9.34
CA LYS A 119 -17.31 -2.81 8.18
C LYS A 119 -18.82 -2.84 8.01
N ASN A 120 -19.46 -3.95 8.35
CA ASN A 120 -20.90 -4.11 8.19
C ASN A 120 -21.68 -3.83 9.47
N ALA A 121 -20.97 -3.56 10.57
CA ALA A 121 -21.56 -3.27 11.86
C ALA A 121 -22.26 -1.90 11.87
N THR A 122 -23.29 -1.82 12.72
CA THR A 122 -23.81 -0.59 13.28
C THR A 122 -23.13 -0.29 14.62
N GLY A 123 -23.29 0.92 15.15
CA GLY A 123 -22.70 1.25 16.47
C GLY A 123 -23.20 0.38 17.62
N GLN A 124 -24.34 -0.30 17.48
CA GLN A 124 -24.98 -1.08 18.54
C GLN A 124 -24.59 -2.57 18.50
N ASP A 125 -24.32 -3.12 17.33
CA ASP A 125 -24.01 -4.55 17.13
C ASP A 125 -22.49 -4.84 17.06
N ILE A 126 -21.64 -3.80 17.15
CA ILE A 126 -20.19 -3.94 16.93
C ILE A 126 -19.55 -5.06 17.76
N GLN A 127 -19.98 -5.27 19.01
CA GLN A 127 -19.42 -6.34 19.83
C GLN A 127 -19.79 -7.74 19.33
N GLU A 128 -21.00 -7.90 18.80
CA GLU A 128 -21.50 -9.14 18.20
C GLU A 128 -20.74 -9.43 16.90
N GLU A 129 -20.62 -8.43 16.02
CA GLU A 129 -19.89 -8.54 14.75
C GLU A 129 -18.40 -8.87 14.94
N LEU A 130 -17.76 -8.28 15.97
CA LEU A 130 -16.37 -8.61 16.28
C LEU A 130 -16.20 -10.06 16.76
N GLY A 131 -17.21 -10.63 17.41
CA GLY A 131 -17.35 -12.07 17.67
C GLY A 131 -16.28 -12.72 18.54
N SER A 132 -15.31 -11.97 19.09
CA SER A 132 -14.27 -12.50 19.96
C SER A 132 -13.75 -11.48 20.96
N LYS A 133 -13.41 -11.93 22.17
CA LYS A 133 -12.84 -11.08 23.23
C LYS A 133 -11.55 -10.39 22.78
N HIS A 134 -10.75 -11.05 21.94
CA HIS A 134 -9.51 -10.48 21.43
C HIS A 134 -9.76 -9.33 20.45
N ALA A 135 -10.70 -9.50 19.51
CA ALA A 135 -11.08 -8.46 18.56
C ALA A 135 -11.72 -7.25 19.26
N ILE A 136 -12.62 -7.49 20.23
CA ILE A 136 -13.24 -6.43 21.04
C ILE A 136 -12.17 -5.60 21.79
N ARG A 137 -11.20 -6.27 22.43
CA ARG A 137 -10.12 -5.56 23.12
C ARG A 137 -9.28 -4.69 22.18
N LEU A 138 -8.93 -5.21 20.99
CA LEU A 138 -8.18 -4.44 19.99
C LEU A 138 -8.99 -3.26 19.46
N TRP A 139 -10.29 -3.45 19.23
CA TRP A 139 -11.21 -2.39 18.84
C TRP A 139 -11.23 -1.26 19.87
N ASP A 140 -11.41 -1.59 21.16
CA ASP A 140 -11.40 -0.60 22.24
C ASP A 140 -10.04 0.10 22.38
N GLU A 141 -8.93 -0.63 22.21
CA GLU A 141 -7.59 -0.03 22.25
C GLU A 141 -7.39 1.01 21.14
N VAL A 142 -7.84 0.71 19.91
CA VAL A 142 -7.78 1.64 18.78
C VAL A 142 -8.73 2.81 18.98
N LYS A 143 -9.94 2.56 19.49
CA LYS A 143 -10.92 3.59 19.81
C LYS A 143 -10.34 4.64 20.76
N HIS A 144 -9.68 4.18 21.82
CA HIS A 144 -8.98 5.05 22.77
C HIS A 144 -7.77 5.74 22.14
N ALA A 145 -6.94 5.02 21.38
CA ALA A 145 -5.75 5.60 20.76
C ALA A 145 -6.09 6.73 19.77
N LEU A 146 -7.13 6.55 18.95
CA LEU A 146 -7.56 7.53 17.96
C LEU A 146 -8.50 8.61 18.52
N GLY A 147 -9.06 8.40 19.72
CA GLY A 147 -10.08 9.29 20.29
C GLY A 147 -11.40 9.27 19.49
N TYR A 148 -11.73 8.13 18.89
CA TYR A 148 -12.97 7.94 18.14
C TYR A 148 -14.06 7.34 19.02
N ASN A 149 -15.32 7.50 18.60
CA ASN A 149 -16.42 6.66 19.07
C ASN A 149 -16.63 5.51 18.07
N ASP A 150 -17.49 4.55 18.39
CA ASP A 150 -17.67 3.37 17.54
C ASP A 150 -18.14 3.73 16.12
N LEU A 151 -19.03 4.72 15.97
CA LEU A 151 -19.50 5.17 14.65
C LEU A 151 -18.37 5.73 13.78
N LYS A 152 -17.53 6.61 14.33
CA LYS A 152 -16.36 7.16 13.62
C LYS A 152 -15.33 6.06 13.33
N LEU A 153 -15.11 5.15 14.27
CA LEU A 153 -14.17 4.06 14.08
C LEU A 153 -14.65 3.07 13.02
N ILE A 154 -15.96 2.82 12.89
CA ILE A 154 -16.55 2.03 11.79
C ILE A 154 -16.32 2.73 10.44
N GLN A 155 -16.55 4.05 10.36
CA GLN A 155 -16.28 4.82 9.13
C GLN A 155 -14.80 4.77 8.73
N PHE A 156 -13.91 4.90 9.70
CA PHE A 156 -12.47 4.75 9.51
C PHE A 156 -12.10 3.34 9.05
N ALA A 157 -12.61 2.31 9.74
CA ALA A 157 -12.35 0.90 9.43
C ALA A 157 -12.81 0.50 8.02
N LYS A 158 -13.88 1.13 7.49
CA LYS A 158 -14.32 0.95 6.10
C LYS A 158 -13.29 1.40 5.07
N GLN A 159 -12.42 2.34 5.42
CA GLN A 159 -11.44 2.91 4.50
C GLN A 159 -10.02 2.39 4.72
N VAL A 160 -9.76 1.66 5.80
CA VAL A 160 -8.43 1.15 6.14
C VAL A 160 -8.31 -0.34 5.85
N TYR A 161 -7.20 -0.71 5.23
CA TYR A 161 -6.94 -2.04 4.72
C TYR A 161 -5.49 -2.46 5.00
N CYS A 162 -5.25 -3.78 4.97
CA CYS A 162 -3.91 -4.35 5.00
C CYS A 162 -3.72 -5.26 3.79
N LYS A 163 -2.61 -5.08 3.09
CA LYS A 163 -2.18 -5.94 1.99
C LYS A 163 -0.89 -6.63 2.39
N THR A 164 -1.02 -7.92 2.71
CA THR A 164 0.13 -8.78 2.99
C THR A 164 0.69 -9.29 1.67
N LEU A 165 1.88 -8.84 1.27
CA LEU A 165 2.44 -9.15 -0.04
C LEU A 165 3.96 -9.39 0.04
N PRO A 166 4.40 -10.66 0.08
CA PRO A 166 5.82 -11.02 0.05
C PRO A 166 6.52 -10.50 -1.22
N LEU A 167 7.80 -10.15 -1.10
CA LEU A 167 8.60 -9.61 -2.22
C LEU A 167 8.63 -10.56 -3.43
N GLU A 168 8.74 -11.85 -3.20
CA GLU A 168 8.76 -12.84 -4.28
C GLU A 168 7.42 -12.92 -5.02
N GLU A 169 6.30 -12.69 -4.32
CA GLU A 169 4.99 -12.58 -4.93
C GLU A 169 4.88 -11.31 -5.78
N ILE A 170 5.41 -10.18 -5.31
CA ILE A 170 5.48 -8.93 -6.09
C ILE A 170 6.17 -9.16 -7.44
N LYS A 171 7.37 -9.75 -7.43
CA LYS A 171 8.15 -10.05 -8.63
C LYS A 171 7.39 -11.01 -9.55
N TYR A 172 6.81 -12.06 -8.99
CA TYR A 172 6.00 -13.03 -9.73
C TYR A 172 4.83 -12.36 -10.44
N LEU A 173 4.08 -11.49 -9.76
CA LEU A 173 2.91 -10.80 -10.32
C LEU A 173 3.30 -9.87 -11.48
N ILE A 174 4.43 -9.16 -11.37
CA ILE A 174 4.95 -8.31 -12.46
C ILE A 174 5.27 -9.19 -13.67
N LYS A 175 6.08 -10.23 -13.48
CA LYS A 175 6.49 -11.14 -14.54
C LYS A 175 5.31 -11.80 -15.22
N HIS A 176 4.37 -12.33 -14.43
CA HIS A 176 3.19 -13.01 -14.95
C HIS A 176 2.33 -12.09 -15.82
N ARG A 177 2.14 -10.83 -15.40
CA ARG A 177 1.34 -9.84 -16.13
C ARG A 177 1.88 -9.51 -17.51
N PHE A 178 3.20 -9.55 -17.70
CA PHE A 178 3.86 -9.27 -18.98
C PHE A 178 4.24 -10.54 -19.77
N SER A 179 3.95 -11.73 -19.24
CA SER A 179 4.38 -13.02 -19.83
C SER A 179 3.94 -13.22 -21.28
N HIS A 180 2.84 -12.58 -21.70
CA HIS A 180 2.32 -12.63 -23.06
C HIS A 180 2.88 -11.55 -24.01
N LEU A 181 3.49 -10.49 -23.47
CA LEU A 181 3.98 -9.34 -24.26
C LEU A 181 5.49 -9.37 -24.49
N VAL A 182 6.25 -10.00 -23.59
CA VAL A 182 7.70 -9.89 -23.57
C VAL A 182 8.32 -11.29 -23.46
N LYS A 183 9.14 -11.69 -24.44
CA LYS A 183 9.90 -12.95 -24.42
C LYS A 183 11.37 -12.66 -24.09
N GLY A 184 11.88 -13.25 -23.01
CA GLY A 184 13.31 -13.25 -22.68
C GLY A 184 13.87 -11.96 -22.07
N THR A 185 13.11 -10.85 -22.01
CA THR A 185 13.52 -9.65 -21.26
C THR A 185 13.10 -9.77 -19.79
N ILE A 186 13.98 -9.32 -18.90
CA ILE A 186 13.70 -9.25 -17.46
C ILE A 186 12.90 -7.95 -17.19
N ILE A 187 11.60 -8.02 -17.51
CA ILE A 187 10.69 -6.88 -17.39
C ILE A 187 10.56 -6.40 -15.93
N GLU A 188 10.65 -7.31 -14.97
CA GLU A 188 10.62 -7.01 -13.55
C GLU A 188 11.77 -6.08 -13.13
N ASP A 189 13.00 -6.33 -13.58
CA ASP A 189 14.17 -5.50 -13.25
C ASP A 189 14.10 -4.13 -13.93
N THR A 190 13.54 -4.07 -15.13
CA THR A 190 13.36 -2.80 -15.85
C THR A 190 12.32 -1.93 -15.14
N LEU A 191 11.17 -2.52 -14.78
CA LEU A 191 10.14 -1.81 -14.01
C LEU A 191 10.64 -1.38 -12.62
N PHE A 192 11.48 -2.20 -11.98
CA PHE A 192 12.13 -1.83 -10.73
C PHE A 192 13.06 -0.63 -10.89
N SER A 193 13.87 -0.61 -11.95
CA SER A 193 14.77 0.51 -12.26
C SER A 193 13.97 1.81 -12.52
N ILE A 194 12.87 1.71 -13.29
CA ILE A 194 11.95 2.82 -13.52
C ILE A 194 11.32 3.30 -12.21
N ALA A 195 10.90 2.38 -11.33
CA ALA A 195 10.32 2.72 -10.04
C ALA A 195 11.31 3.50 -9.16
N MET A 196 12.57 3.06 -9.10
CA MET A 196 13.63 3.78 -8.37
C MET A 196 13.84 5.20 -8.89
N GLU A 197 13.91 5.38 -10.21
CA GLU A 197 14.06 6.70 -10.83
C GLU A 197 12.84 7.58 -10.53
N ALA A 198 11.63 7.04 -10.69
CA ALA A 198 10.39 7.75 -10.46
C ALA A 198 10.23 8.16 -8.98
N SER A 199 10.59 7.30 -8.03
CA SER A 199 10.63 7.60 -6.59
C SER A 199 11.63 8.71 -6.27
N SER A 200 12.87 8.58 -6.75
CA SER A 200 13.94 9.57 -6.51
C SER A 200 13.58 10.96 -7.05
N ASN A 201 12.95 10.99 -8.23
CA ASN A 201 12.54 12.23 -8.90
C ASN A 201 11.12 12.68 -8.56
N LYS A 202 10.39 11.94 -7.71
CA LYS A 202 8.97 12.17 -7.38
C LYS A 202 8.10 12.38 -8.61
N THR A 203 8.35 11.58 -9.65
CA THR A 203 7.75 11.74 -10.98
C THR A 203 6.39 11.06 -11.01
N LEU A 204 5.35 11.79 -11.43
CA LEU A 204 4.05 11.23 -11.75
C LEU A 204 4.19 10.18 -12.86
N MET A 205 3.67 8.99 -12.60
CA MET A 205 3.72 7.86 -13.52
C MET A 205 2.30 7.51 -13.99
N ASN A 206 2.16 7.35 -15.31
CA ASN A 206 0.94 6.91 -15.95
C ASN A 206 1.28 6.09 -17.20
N LYS A 207 0.28 5.55 -17.89
CA LYS A 207 0.48 4.69 -19.06
C LYS A 207 1.33 5.35 -20.16
N GLN A 208 1.11 6.64 -20.44
CA GLN A 208 1.86 7.33 -21.49
C GLN A 208 3.33 7.45 -21.13
N LYS A 209 3.64 7.89 -19.91
CA LYS A 209 5.02 7.98 -19.41
C LYS A 209 5.72 6.62 -19.41
N LEU A 210 5.00 5.56 -19.01
CA LEU A 210 5.52 4.19 -19.03
C LEU A 210 5.85 3.70 -20.44
N ASN A 211 4.99 3.98 -21.42
CA ASN A 211 5.26 3.66 -22.83
C ASN A 211 6.52 4.35 -23.35
N ASP A 212 6.72 5.62 -22.99
CA ASP A 212 7.90 6.37 -23.41
C ASP A 212 9.18 5.82 -22.78
N LEU A 213 9.15 5.47 -21.49
CA LEU A 213 10.28 4.85 -20.79
C LEU A 213 10.58 3.45 -21.34
N PHE A 214 9.57 2.63 -21.64
CA PHE A 214 9.79 1.31 -22.25
C PHE A 214 10.49 1.41 -23.61
N LYS A 215 10.17 2.41 -24.43
CA LYS A 215 10.90 2.68 -25.68
C LYS A 215 12.35 3.06 -25.41
N GLN A 216 12.61 3.91 -24.42
CA GLN A 216 13.98 4.30 -24.03
C GLN A 216 14.80 3.10 -23.54
N HIS A 217 14.17 2.19 -22.81
CA HIS A 217 14.78 0.93 -22.34
C HIS A 217 14.79 -0.18 -23.40
N SER A 218 14.41 0.10 -24.65
CA SER A 218 14.38 -0.86 -25.76
C SER A 218 13.53 -2.13 -25.47
N ILE A 219 12.48 -1.99 -24.65
CA ILE A 219 11.52 -3.06 -24.44
C ILE A 219 10.60 -3.13 -25.67
N ILE A 220 10.71 -4.21 -26.43
CA ILE A 220 9.81 -4.51 -27.55
C ILE A 220 8.62 -5.29 -26.99
N LEU A 221 7.46 -4.64 -26.96
CA LEU A 221 6.20 -5.26 -26.61
C LEU A 221 5.61 -5.94 -27.85
N ASN A 222 5.44 -7.25 -27.80
CA ASN A 222 4.74 -8.00 -28.82
C ASN A 222 3.24 -7.85 -28.59
N TYR A 223 2.63 -6.84 -29.20
CA TYR A 223 1.18 -6.77 -29.29
C TYR A 223 0.73 -7.88 -30.23
N HIS A 224 0.17 -8.96 -29.68
CA HIS A 224 -0.65 -9.84 -30.50
C HIS A 224 -1.91 -9.05 -30.85
N GLU A 225 -1.98 -8.55 -32.07
CA GLU A 225 -3.20 -7.98 -32.65
C GLU A 225 -4.30 -9.04 -32.52
N SER A 226 -5.16 -8.87 -31.52
CA SER A 226 -6.43 -9.58 -31.44
C SER A 226 -7.41 -8.71 -32.23
N SER A 227 -7.40 -8.90 -33.54
CA SER A 227 -8.44 -8.46 -34.47
C SER A 227 -9.77 -9.12 -34.17
#